data_AF-E9CQL5-F1
#
_entry.id   AF-E9CQL5-F1
#
_cell.length_a   1.000
_cell.length_b   1.000
_cell.length_c   1.000
_cell.angle_alpha   90.00
_cell.angle_beta   90.00
_cell.angle_gamma   90.00
#
_symmetry.space_group_name_H-M   'P 1'
#
loop_
_entity.id
_entity.type
_entity.pdbx_description
1 polymer ?
#
loop_
_entity_poly.entity_id
_entity_poly.type
_entity_poly.pdbx_seq_one_letter_code
_entity_poly.pdbx_strand_id
1 'polypeptide(L)'
;RESLLVNGDESECPSIREKVANNGTEREQYLLRDALNKIKEYNDLGDEPRSSTEGTFLKKLNLFTLPLFRKATDRNDFDLRLLRKERMTIYLGINADDLKIADDFLNLFFNFAIDISMRENPDFETDNKYDVLFLLDEFPAVGAMHYIKKASGFIAGFKLKLLTIYQN
;
A
#
# COMPACT_ATOMS: atom_id res chain seq x y z
N ARG A 1 -3.53 4.19 -31.95
CA ARG A 1 -2.47 5.21 -32.05
C ARG A 1 -3.17 6.55 -31.82
N GLU A 2 -3.36 6.92 -30.56
CA GLU A 2 -3.79 8.27 -30.19
C GLU A 2 -2.78 8.74 -29.14
N SER A 3 -2.01 9.73 -29.55
CA SER A 3 -1.01 10.44 -28.77
C SER A 3 -1.72 11.33 -27.75
N LEU A 4 -1.59 11.02 -26.46
CA LEU A 4 -1.75 12.00 -25.40
C LEU A 4 -0.65 13.06 -25.59
N LEU A 5 -1.02 14.17 -26.22
CA LEU A 5 -0.21 15.36 -26.31
C LEU A 5 -0.03 15.93 -24.90
N VAL A 6 1.17 15.76 -24.35
CA VAL A 6 1.66 16.54 -23.22
C VAL A 6 2.01 17.93 -23.76
N ASN A 7 0.98 18.74 -24.00
CA ASN A 7 1.12 20.18 -24.12
C ASN A 7 0.53 20.79 -22.85
N GLY A 8 1.22 20.58 -21.73
CA GLY A 8 0.95 21.28 -20.48
C GLY A 8 1.58 22.65 -20.56
N ASP A 9 0.75 23.65 -20.81
CA ASP A 9 1.09 25.07 -20.63
C ASP A 9 1.60 25.27 -19.20
N GLU A 10 2.84 25.74 -19.01
CA GLU A 10 3.43 26.00 -17.69
C GLU A 10 2.61 27.02 -16.86
N SER A 11 1.66 27.71 -17.51
CA SER A 11 0.73 28.64 -16.87
C SER A 11 -0.49 27.99 -16.17
N GLU A 12 -0.67 26.66 -16.23
CA GLU A 12 -1.80 25.97 -15.56
C GLU A 12 -1.56 25.48 -14.12
N CYS A 13 -0.36 25.64 -13.55
CA CYS A 13 -0.12 25.34 -12.12
C CYS A 13 0.21 26.52 -11.18
N PRO A 14 -0.45 27.71 -11.27
CA PRO A 14 -0.45 28.69 -10.18
C PRO A 14 -1.19 28.15 -8.94
N SER A 15 -2.18 27.26 -9.12
CA SER A 15 -3.13 26.87 -8.07
C SER A 15 -2.56 25.91 -7.02
N ILE A 16 -1.53 25.11 -7.33
CA ILE A 16 -0.89 24.23 -6.34
C ILE A 16 0.02 25.03 -5.43
N ARG A 17 0.82 25.96 -5.97
CA ARG A 17 1.72 26.81 -5.17
C ARG A 17 0.95 27.67 -4.18
N GLU A 18 -0.19 28.23 -4.60
CA GLU A 18 -1.07 29.02 -3.73
C GLU A 18 -1.77 28.17 -2.67
N LYS A 19 -2.21 26.94 -3.01
CA LYS A 19 -2.80 26.00 -2.03
C LYS A 19 -1.78 25.45 -1.02
N VAL A 20 -0.53 25.23 -1.45
CA VAL A 20 0.59 24.82 -0.58
C VAL A 20 0.95 25.91 0.43
N ALA A 21 0.79 27.19 0.06
CA ALA A 21 1.16 28.31 0.91
C ALA A 21 0.12 28.62 2.01
N ASN A 22 -1.16 28.30 1.82
CA ASN A 22 -2.21 29.01 2.56
C ASN A 22 -3.19 28.21 3.42
N ASN A 23 -3.12 26.88 3.61
CA ASN A 23 -4.01 26.21 4.59
C ASN A 23 -3.65 24.77 5.05
N GLY A 24 -2.45 24.26 4.77
CA GLY A 24 -2.02 22.92 5.22
C GLY A 24 -1.19 22.98 6.51
N THR A 25 -1.35 21.99 7.39
CA THR A 25 -0.44 21.73 8.52
C THR A 25 1.00 21.64 8.04
N GLU A 26 1.98 21.99 8.89
CA GLU A 26 3.41 21.99 8.54
C GLU A 26 3.88 20.66 7.91
N ARG A 27 3.31 19.54 8.37
CA ARG A 27 3.51 18.20 7.81
C ARG A 27 3.01 18.07 6.37
N GLU A 28 1.82 18.58 6.07
CA GLU A 28 1.25 18.53 4.72
C GLU A 28 2.08 19.35 3.74
N GLN A 29 2.56 20.53 4.16
CA GLN A 29 3.44 21.36 3.32
C GLN A 29 4.78 20.66 3.05
N TYR A 30 5.36 20.00 4.06
CA TYR A 30 6.58 19.20 3.89
C TYR A 30 6.36 18.07 2.89
N LEU A 31 5.29 17.30 3.02
CA LEU A 31 4.97 16.18 2.12
C LEU A 31 4.77 16.65 0.66
N LEU A 32 4.09 17.78 0.46
CA LEU A 32 3.88 18.34 -0.88
C LEU A 32 5.19 18.82 -1.52
N ARG A 33 6.08 19.44 -0.74
CA ARG A 33 7.40 19.87 -1.22
C ARG A 33 8.29 18.68 -1.55
N ASP A 34 8.31 17.66 -0.69
CA ASP A 34 9.07 16.42 -0.93
C ASP A 34 8.58 15.69 -2.19
N ALA A 35 7.26 15.54 -2.35
CA ALA A 35 6.68 14.95 -3.55
C ALA A 35 7.03 15.74 -4.81
N LEU A 36 6.94 17.07 -4.77
CA LEU A 36 7.30 17.93 -5.90
C LEU A 36 8.78 17.80 -6.28
N ASN A 37 9.68 17.75 -5.30
CA ASN A 37 11.12 17.58 -5.55
C ASN A 37 11.42 16.23 -6.21
N LYS A 38 10.81 15.14 -5.73
CA LYS A 38 10.96 13.81 -6.34
C LYS A 38 10.46 13.75 -7.78
N ILE A 39 9.34 14.43 -8.08
CA ILE A 39 8.82 14.53 -9.46
C ILE A 39 9.80 15.31 -10.35
N LYS A 40 10.40 16.39 -9.84
CA LYS A 40 11.43 17.14 -10.57
C LYS A 40 12.67 16.29 -10.81
N GLU A 41 13.19 15.63 -9.78
CA GLU A 41 14.33 14.73 -9.89
C GLU A 41 14.08 13.64 -10.95
N TYR A 42 12.88 13.05 -10.98
CA TYR A 42 12.47 12.11 -12.02
C TYR A 42 12.44 12.75 -13.42
N ASN A 43 11.95 13.99 -13.54
CA ASN A 43 11.94 14.74 -14.80
C ASN A 43 13.33 15.27 -15.21
N ASP A 44 14.32 15.26 -14.32
CA ASP A 44 15.69 15.63 -14.63
C ASP A 44 16.55 14.40 -14.97
N LEU A 45 16.03 13.18 -14.77
CA LEU A 45 16.67 11.95 -15.24
C LEU A 45 16.81 11.95 -16.77
N GLY A 46 17.94 11.48 -17.29
CA GLY A 46 18.10 11.21 -18.71
C GLY A 46 17.09 10.16 -19.22
N ASP A 47 16.93 10.08 -20.55
CA ASP A 47 15.89 9.25 -21.20
C ASP A 47 15.95 7.76 -20.79
N GLU A 48 17.14 7.18 -20.72
CA GLU A 48 17.34 5.77 -20.35
C GLU A 48 16.92 5.45 -18.89
N PRO A 49 17.47 6.14 -17.86
CA PRO A 49 17.03 5.94 -16.47
C PRO A 49 15.54 6.22 -16.26
N ARG A 50 14.98 7.22 -16.94
CA ARG A 50 13.57 7.60 -16.83
C ARG A 50 12.66 6.49 -17.34
N SER A 51 12.94 5.97 -18.54
CA SER A 51 12.19 4.87 -19.15
C SER A 51 12.27 3.59 -18.32
N SER A 52 13.45 3.27 -17.78
CA SER A 52 13.64 2.12 -16.88
C SER A 52 12.82 2.23 -15.59
N THR A 53 12.81 3.42 -14.99
CA THR A 53 12.04 3.72 -13.78
C THR A 53 10.54 3.64 -14.06
N GLU A 54 10.08 4.24 -15.16
CA GLU A 54 8.68 4.20 -15.59
C GLU A 54 8.20 2.78 -15.85
N GLY A 55 8.98 1.98 -16.58
CA GLY A 55 8.65 0.58 -16.86
C GLY A 55 8.51 -0.25 -15.58
N THR A 56 9.39 -0.03 -14.60
CA THR A 56 9.32 -0.73 -13.30
C THR A 56 8.11 -0.29 -12.49
N PHE A 57 7.82 1.02 -12.46
CA PHE A 57 6.70 1.61 -11.74
C PHE A 57 5.35 1.14 -12.32
N LEU A 58 5.18 1.28 -13.64
CA LEU A 58 3.97 0.87 -14.34
C LEU A 58 3.73 -0.64 -14.21
N LYS A 59 4.80 -1.46 -14.26
CA LYS A 59 4.67 -2.92 -14.08
C LYS A 59 4.04 -3.27 -12.73
N LYS A 60 4.41 -2.57 -11.65
CA LYS A 60 3.81 -2.77 -10.32
C LYS A 60 2.38 -2.26 -10.22
N LEU A 61 2.03 -1.19 -10.94
CA LEU A 61 0.66 -0.68 -10.98
C LEU A 61 -0.26 -1.41 -11.97
N ASN A 62 0.31 -2.21 -12.88
CA ASN A 62 -0.43 -2.88 -13.93
C ASN A 62 -1.55 -3.77 -13.38
N LEU A 63 -1.37 -4.35 -12.19
CA LEU A 63 -2.39 -5.13 -11.50
C LEU A 63 -3.70 -4.36 -11.29
N PHE A 64 -3.61 -3.07 -10.95
CA PHE A 64 -4.77 -2.21 -10.72
C PHE A 64 -5.49 -1.77 -12.00
N THR A 65 -4.92 -2.07 -13.17
CA THR A 65 -5.59 -1.84 -14.46
C THR A 65 -6.65 -2.91 -14.74
N LEU A 66 -6.55 -4.08 -14.10
CA LEU A 66 -7.52 -5.15 -14.23
C LEU A 66 -8.88 -4.72 -13.65
N PRO A 67 -10.00 -4.90 -14.37
CA PRO A 67 -11.32 -4.47 -13.88
C PRO A 67 -11.70 -5.04 -12.53
N LEU A 68 -11.27 -6.27 -12.22
CA LEU A 68 -11.51 -6.93 -10.93
C LEU A 68 -10.85 -6.16 -9.78
N PHE A 69 -9.54 -5.93 -9.88
CA PHE A 69 -8.78 -5.20 -8.86
C PHE A 69 -9.25 -3.75 -8.76
N ARG A 70 -9.48 -3.09 -9.90
CA ARG A 70 -10.00 -1.73 -9.90
C ARG A 70 -11.33 -1.61 -9.15
N LYS A 71 -12.26 -2.54 -9.35
CA LYS A 71 -13.54 -2.57 -8.61
C LYS A 71 -13.33 -2.92 -7.13
N ALA A 72 -12.41 -3.84 -6.82
CA ALA A 72 -12.12 -4.20 -5.44
C ALA A 72 -11.45 -3.07 -4.64
N THR A 73 -10.76 -2.14 -5.31
CA THR A 73 -10.01 -1.05 -4.68
C THR A 73 -10.55 0.34 -5.01
N ASP A 74 -11.77 0.46 -5.56
CA ASP A 74 -12.35 1.77 -5.90
C ASP A 74 -12.83 2.54 -4.67
N ARG A 75 -13.02 1.85 -3.55
CA ARG A 75 -13.43 2.37 -2.26
C ARG A 75 -12.69 1.66 -1.14
N ASN A 76 -12.63 2.33 0.00
CA ASN A 76 -12.14 1.76 1.25
C ASN A 76 -13.12 2.11 2.36
N ASP A 77 -13.61 1.11 3.08
CA ASP A 77 -14.58 1.22 4.17
C ASP A 77 -14.01 0.81 5.53
N PHE A 78 -12.72 0.44 5.60
CA PHE A 78 -12.02 0.11 6.83
C PHE A 78 -10.74 0.93 7.01
N ASP A 79 -10.24 0.97 8.24
CA ASP A 79 -8.96 1.59 8.57
C ASP A 79 -8.09 0.61 9.35
N LEU A 80 -6.95 0.25 8.76
CA LEU A 80 -6.00 -0.67 9.38
C LEU A 80 -5.44 -0.15 10.72
N ARG A 81 -5.47 1.18 10.96
CA ARG A 81 -5.07 1.78 12.24
C ARG A 81 -6.03 1.46 13.38
N LEU A 82 -7.26 1.08 13.05
CA LEU A 82 -8.30 0.75 14.01
C LEU A 82 -8.36 -0.75 14.32
N LEU A 83 -7.60 -1.59 13.61
CA LEU A 83 -7.59 -3.06 13.76
C LEU A 83 -7.42 -3.54 15.21
N ARG A 84 -6.65 -2.82 16.03
CA ARG A 84 -6.42 -3.14 17.45
C ARG A 84 -7.30 -2.36 18.43
N LYS A 85 -8.04 -1.36 17.95
CA LYS A 85 -8.85 -0.44 18.77
C LYS A 85 -10.33 -0.83 18.74
N GLU A 86 -10.79 -1.37 17.62
CA GLU A 86 -12.18 -1.74 17.37
C GLU A 86 -12.31 -3.22 16.98
N ARG A 87 -13.49 -3.80 17.22
CA ARG A 87 -13.79 -5.16 16.74
C ARG A 87 -14.13 -5.10 15.26
N MET A 88 -13.22 -5.57 14.42
CA MET A 88 -13.42 -5.67 12.98
C MET A 88 -12.86 -6.97 12.43
N THR A 89 -13.37 -7.38 11.28
CA THR A 89 -12.86 -8.53 10.54
C THR A 89 -12.84 -8.17 9.06
N ILE A 90 -11.69 -8.35 8.43
CA ILE A 90 -11.48 -8.06 7.01
C ILE A 90 -11.38 -9.39 6.29
N TYR A 91 -12.24 -9.61 5.30
CA TYR A 91 -12.24 -10.81 4.48
C TYR A 91 -11.66 -10.51 3.10
N LEU A 92 -10.66 -11.27 2.68
CA LEU A 92 -10.08 -11.21 1.35
C LEU A 92 -10.51 -12.46 0.58
N GLY A 93 -11.54 -12.32 -0.26
CA GLY A 93 -12.02 -13.39 -1.13
C GLY A 93 -11.33 -13.34 -2.48
N ILE A 94 -10.49 -14.34 -2.78
CA ILE A 94 -9.79 -14.47 -4.06
C ILE A 94 -10.06 -15.88 -4.60
N ASN A 95 -10.41 -15.99 -5.88
CA ASN A 95 -10.57 -17.29 -6.51
C ASN A 95 -9.21 -17.97 -6.66
N ALA A 96 -9.17 -19.30 -6.56
CA ALA A 96 -7.93 -20.07 -6.70
C ALA A 96 -7.20 -19.79 -8.03
N ASP A 97 -7.95 -19.58 -9.12
CA ASP A 97 -7.41 -19.27 -10.45
C ASP A 97 -6.71 -17.90 -10.50
N ASP A 98 -7.17 -16.94 -9.69
CA ASP A 98 -6.68 -15.56 -9.65
C ASP A 98 -5.54 -15.35 -8.63
N LEU A 99 -5.22 -16.38 -7.84
CA LEU A 99 -4.32 -16.23 -6.69
C LEU A 99 -2.89 -15.82 -7.08
N LYS A 100 -2.39 -16.35 -8.20
CA LYS A 100 -1.08 -15.95 -8.76
C LYS A 100 -1.04 -14.49 -9.19
N ILE A 101 -2.17 -13.95 -9.65
CA ILE A 101 -2.30 -12.55 -10.08
C ILE A 101 -2.43 -11.67 -8.84
N ALA A 102 -3.14 -12.14 -7.82
CA ALA A 102 -3.36 -11.44 -6.56
C ALA A 102 -2.16 -11.45 -5.61
N ASP A 103 -1.11 -12.23 -5.86
CA ASP A 103 0.07 -12.34 -4.99
C ASP A 103 0.70 -10.97 -4.67
N ASP A 104 0.90 -10.12 -5.68
CA ASP A 104 1.44 -8.76 -5.48
C ASP A 104 0.51 -7.90 -4.59
N PHE A 105 -0.81 -8.04 -4.74
CA PHE A 105 -1.80 -7.33 -3.92
C PHE A 105 -1.86 -7.86 -2.48
N LEU A 106 -1.88 -9.18 -2.30
CA LEU A 106 -1.87 -9.81 -0.98
C LEU A 106 -0.62 -9.42 -0.21
N ASN A 107 0.55 -9.52 -0.84
CA ASN A 107 1.81 -9.07 -0.23
C ASN A 107 1.72 -7.60 0.16
N LEU A 108 1.21 -6.72 -0.70
CA LEU A 108 1.04 -5.30 -0.38
C LEU A 108 0.11 -5.09 0.83
N PHE A 109 -1.04 -5.74 0.85
CA PHE A 109 -2.02 -5.62 1.92
C PHE A 109 -1.44 -6.06 3.28
N PHE A 110 -0.83 -7.25 3.35
CA PHE A 110 -0.26 -7.75 4.60
C PHE A 110 0.95 -6.93 5.05
N ASN A 111 1.78 -6.44 4.11
CA ASN A 111 2.86 -5.50 4.43
C ASN A 111 2.31 -4.26 5.13
N PHE A 112 1.26 -3.64 4.59
CA PHE A 112 0.66 -2.46 5.19
C PHE A 112 -0.01 -2.75 6.54
N ALA A 113 -0.78 -3.83 6.63
CA ALA A 113 -1.49 -4.18 7.86
C ALA A 113 -0.52 -4.42 9.03
N ILE A 114 0.58 -5.12 8.77
CA ILE A 114 1.60 -5.38 9.79
C ILE A 114 2.43 -4.12 10.08
N ASP A 115 2.89 -3.40 9.06
CA ASP A 115 3.68 -2.17 9.26
C ASP A 115 2.92 -1.14 10.09
N ILE A 116 1.65 -0.89 9.77
CA ILE A 116 0.79 0.01 10.54
C ILE A 116 0.65 -0.47 11.99
N SER A 117 0.42 -1.78 12.18
CA SER A 117 0.28 -2.34 13.53
C SER A 117 1.58 -2.27 14.34
N MET A 118 2.75 -2.30 13.69
CA MET A 118 4.05 -2.22 14.37
C MET A 118 4.47 -0.78 14.74
N ARG A 119 3.79 0.25 14.24
CA ARG A 119 4.10 1.66 14.59
C ARG A 119 3.75 2.03 16.02
N GLU A 120 2.78 1.33 16.59
CA GLU A 120 2.27 1.56 17.94
C GLU A 120 2.70 0.38 18.83
N ASN A 121 3.43 0.68 19.90
CA ASN A 121 3.85 -0.34 20.86
C ASN A 121 2.66 -0.70 21.79
N PRO A 122 2.24 -1.98 21.84
CA PRO A 122 1.09 -2.40 22.64
C PRO A 122 1.25 -2.23 24.15
N ASP A 123 2.47 -2.02 24.66
CA ASP A 123 2.73 -1.81 26.09
C ASP A 123 2.47 -0.36 26.53
N PHE A 124 2.55 0.59 25.59
CA PHE A 124 2.38 2.03 25.87
C PHE A 124 1.05 2.59 25.38
N GLU A 125 0.40 1.92 24.43
CA GLU A 125 -0.86 2.37 23.84
C GLU A 125 -2.07 1.65 24.47
N THR A 126 -2.73 2.32 25.42
CA THR A 126 -3.88 1.78 26.16
C THR A 126 -5.13 1.57 25.30
N ASP A 127 -5.22 2.26 24.17
CA ASP A 127 -6.34 2.11 23.21
C ASP A 127 -6.29 0.78 22.44
N ASN A 128 -5.13 0.10 22.41
CA ASN A 128 -4.97 -1.20 21.76
C ASN A 128 -5.54 -2.33 22.63
N LYS A 129 -6.85 -2.57 22.47
CA LYS A 129 -7.66 -3.50 23.25
C LYS A 129 -7.67 -4.93 22.69
N TYR A 130 -7.33 -5.10 21.42
CA TYR A 130 -7.49 -6.37 20.70
C TYR A 130 -6.20 -6.85 20.04
N ASP A 131 -5.98 -8.16 20.07
CA ASP A 131 -4.96 -8.83 19.28
C ASP A 131 -5.46 -9.03 17.84
N VAL A 132 -4.59 -8.87 16.84
CA VAL A 132 -4.94 -9.06 15.44
C VAL A 132 -4.51 -10.45 14.99
N LEU A 133 -5.45 -11.23 14.48
CA LEU A 133 -5.20 -12.53 13.89
C LEU A 133 -5.21 -12.43 12.37
N PHE A 134 -4.07 -12.73 11.74
CA PHE A 134 -3.98 -13.03 10.33
C PHE A 134 -4.26 -14.51 10.11
N LEU A 135 -5.38 -14.83 9.48
CA LEU A 135 -5.77 -16.18 9.11
C LEU A 135 -5.53 -16.38 7.62
N LEU A 136 -4.67 -17.33 7.28
CA LEU A 136 -4.39 -17.72 5.91
C LEU A 136 -4.88 -19.15 5.71
N ASP A 137 -6.07 -19.25 5.14
CA ASP A 137 -6.55 -20.52 4.57
C ASP A 137 -5.81 -20.73 3.25
N GLU A 138 -5.37 -21.96 2.97
CA GLU A 138 -4.56 -22.29 1.79
C GLU A 138 -3.21 -21.56 1.65
N PHE A 139 -2.39 -21.59 2.71
CA PHE A 139 -1.02 -21.07 2.68
C PHE A 139 -0.16 -21.59 1.48
N PRO A 140 -0.25 -22.86 1.04
CA PRO A 140 0.51 -23.34 -0.12
C PRO A 140 0.15 -22.63 -1.43
N ALA A 141 -1.10 -22.22 -1.58
CA ALA A 141 -1.61 -21.63 -2.81
C ALA A 141 -1.17 -20.16 -2.97
N VAL A 142 -1.04 -19.42 -1.85
CA VAL A 142 -0.60 -18.02 -1.83
C VAL A 142 0.87 -17.87 -2.23
N GLY A 143 1.68 -18.93 -2.11
CA GLY A 143 3.10 -18.91 -2.44
C GLY A 143 3.97 -18.29 -1.34
N ALA A 144 5.19 -17.87 -1.69
CA ALA A 144 6.15 -17.39 -0.73
C ALA A 144 5.83 -15.96 -0.26
N MET A 145 5.05 -15.84 0.83
CA MET A 145 4.87 -14.56 1.52
C MET A 145 6.16 -14.14 2.22
N HIS A 146 7.04 -13.47 1.47
CA HIS A 146 8.37 -13.04 1.92
C HIS A 146 8.33 -12.20 3.20
N TYR A 147 7.22 -11.50 3.44
CA TYR A 147 7.08 -10.64 4.60
C TYR A 147 6.68 -11.39 5.87
N ILE A 148 5.84 -12.43 5.78
CA ILE A 148 5.54 -13.28 6.96
C ILE A 148 6.81 -13.91 7.51
N LYS A 149 7.71 -14.35 6.62
CA LYS A 149 9.02 -14.89 7.00
C LYS A 149 9.90 -13.87 7.73
N LYS A 150 9.79 -12.57 7.40
CA LYS A 150 10.54 -11.49 8.06
C LYS A 150 9.86 -11.03 9.37
N ALA A 151 8.54 -10.98 9.37
CA ALA A 151 7.73 -10.49 10.47
C ALA A 151 7.59 -11.51 11.61
N SER A 152 7.79 -12.81 11.37
CA SER A 152 7.67 -13.86 12.39
C SER A 152 8.54 -13.64 13.64
N GLY A 153 9.67 -12.93 13.51
CA GLY A 153 10.51 -12.56 14.65
C GLY A 153 9.96 -11.43 15.53
N PHE A 154 9.03 -10.60 15.02
CA PHE A 154 8.54 -9.40 15.69
C PHE A 154 7.04 -9.45 16.03
N ILE A 155 6.27 -10.30 15.35
CA ILE A 155 4.81 -10.43 15.47
C ILE A 155 4.35 -10.67 16.93
N ALA A 156 5.08 -11.48 17.71
CA ALA A 156 4.72 -11.78 19.10
C ALA A 156 4.79 -10.55 20.03
N GLY A 157 5.74 -9.63 19.80
CA GLY A 157 5.91 -8.43 20.62
C GLY A 157 4.86 -7.35 20.37
N PHE A 158 4.16 -7.40 19.22
CA PHE A 158 3.17 -6.41 18.82
C PHE A 158 1.71 -6.91 18.92
N LYS A 159 1.48 -8.01 19.64
CA LYS A 159 0.18 -8.68 19.79
C LYS A 159 -0.47 -9.06 18.45
N LEU A 160 0.37 -9.37 17.46
CA LEU A 160 -0.06 -9.92 16.19
C LEU A 160 0.01 -11.45 16.28
N LYS A 161 -0.96 -12.13 15.66
CA LYS A 161 -1.03 -13.60 15.59
C LYS A 161 -1.13 -14.00 14.14
N LEU A 162 -0.43 -15.07 13.78
CA LEU A 162 -0.52 -15.67 12.46
C LEU A 162 -0.98 -17.11 12.63
N LEU A 163 -2.09 -17.46 11.97
CA LEU A 163 -2.60 -18.81 11.87
C LEU A 163 -2.67 -19.19 10.40
N THR A 164 -1.89 -20.20 10.03
CA THR A 164 -1.85 -20.74 8.68
C THR A 164 -2.43 -22.14 8.69
N ILE A 165 -3.40 -22.40 7.82
CA ILE A 165 -3.93 -23.74 7.59
C ILE A 165 -3.18 -24.34 6.41
N TYR A 166 -2.62 -25.54 6.63
CA TYR A 166 -1.89 -26.29 5.63
C TYR A 166 -2.70 -27.54 5.27
N GLN A 167 -3.08 -27.65 4.00
CA GLN A 167 -3.71 -28.85 3.44
C GLN A 167 -2.69 -29.49 2.49
N ASN A 168 -2.47 -30.81 2.65
CA ASN A 168 -1.52 -31.60 1.86
C ASN A 168 -2.23 -32.49 0.87
#